data_AF-A0A0X3UAE8-F1
#
_entry.id   AF-A0A0X3UAE8-F1
#
_cell.length_a   1.000
_cell.length_b   1.000
_cell.length_c   1.000
_cell.angle_alpha   90.00
_cell.angle_beta   90.00
_cell.angle_gamma   90.00
#
_symmetry.space_group_name_H-M   'P 1'
#
loop_
_entity.id
_entity.type
_entity.pdbx_description
1 polymer ?
#
loop_
_entity_poly.entity_id
_entity_poly.type
_entity_poly.pdbx_seq_one_letter_code
_entity_poly.pdbx_strand_id
1 'polypeptide(L)'
;MNRQQFPYLHCPSGSVYRWLSLGALLLLLAGCAREEGLGEDFWEKYDDITDWVTLRLELTPEQEEKVLPILEQNFQRKKAMLKSYGFLSGATPHLSEQEVEEIDAKMIAIRAETRAKLVPLLAPDQLKSLKQIQREYHQDFRERLDGLMDG
;
A
#
# COMPACT_ATOMS: atom_id res chain seq x y z
N MET A 1 40.32 -34.85 -47.88
CA MET A 1 39.64 -35.69 -46.87
C MET A 1 38.30 -35.03 -46.53
N ASN A 2 37.20 -35.80 -46.62
CA ASN A 2 35.79 -35.55 -46.18
C ASN A 2 35.07 -34.28 -46.70
N ARG A 3 34.01 -34.24 -47.53
CA ARG A 3 32.76 -35.05 -47.69
C ARG A 3 32.10 -35.32 -46.32
N GLN A 4 30.89 -34.85 -45.97
CA GLN A 4 29.58 -35.05 -46.64
C GLN A 4 28.53 -34.05 -46.06
N GLN A 5 27.73 -33.39 -46.91
CA GLN A 5 26.28 -33.61 -47.16
C GLN A 5 25.30 -32.89 -46.21
N PHE A 6 24.65 -31.84 -46.72
CA PHE A 6 23.30 -31.42 -46.33
C PHE A 6 22.38 -31.59 -47.55
N PRO A 7 21.24 -32.31 -47.45
CA PRO A 7 20.36 -32.56 -48.58
C PRO A 7 19.31 -31.45 -48.79
N TYR A 8 19.20 -31.05 -50.06
CA TYR A 8 18.01 -30.83 -50.89
C TYR A 8 16.81 -29.98 -50.38
N LEU A 9 16.63 -28.83 -51.06
CA LEU A 9 15.45 -28.43 -51.86
C LEU A 9 14.04 -28.69 -51.27
N HIS A 10 13.28 -27.62 -51.00
CA HIS A 10 12.12 -27.21 -51.81
C HIS A 10 11.37 -26.04 -51.15
N CYS A 11 11.20 -24.95 -51.90
CA CYS A 11 10.23 -23.92 -51.64
C CYS A 11 8.98 -24.21 -52.48
N PRO A 12 7.75 -24.22 -51.93
CA PRO A 12 6.56 -24.02 -52.71
C PRO A 12 5.96 -22.64 -52.44
N SER A 13 5.84 -21.88 -53.51
CA SER A 13 5.10 -20.64 -53.60
C SER A 13 3.59 -20.90 -53.47
N GLY A 14 2.91 -20.02 -52.73
CA GLY A 14 1.51 -19.67 -52.92
C GLY A 14 0.49 -20.45 -52.08
N SER A 15 -0.26 -19.74 -51.24
CA SER A 15 -1.69 -19.50 -51.49
C SER A 15 -2.31 -18.72 -50.34
N VAL A 16 -3.28 -17.90 -50.71
CA VAL A 16 -3.95 -16.86 -49.92
C VAL A 16 -4.97 -17.53 -49.01
N TYR A 17 -4.77 -17.53 -47.69
CA TYR A 17 -5.87 -17.71 -46.74
C TYR A 17 -5.69 -16.79 -45.54
N ARG A 18 -6.59 -15.79 -45.48
CA ARG A 18 -7.05 -15.13 -44.26
C ARG A 18 -7.24 -16.18 -43.16
N TRP A 19 -6.44 -16.09 -42.10
CA TRP A 19 -6.86 -16.50 -40.78
C TRP A 19 -6.54 -15.37 -39.81
N LEU A 20 -7.62 -14.73 -39.40
CA LEU A 20 -7.71 -13.95 -38.17
C LEU A 20 -7.20 -14.79 -37.00
N SER A 21 -6.72 -14.09 -35.98
CA SER A 21 -6.41 -14.57 -34.62
C SER A 21 -4.96 -15.00 -34.41
N LEU A 22 -4.21 -14.13 -33.73
CA LEU A 22 -3.24 -14.44 -32.66
C LEU A 22 -2.29 -13.24 -32.54
N GLY A 23 -2.67 -12.23 -31.77
CA GLY A 23 -1.87 -11.02 -31.66
C GLY A 23 -2.39 -9.97 -30.70
N ALA A 24 -2.90 -10.40 -29.54
CA ALA A 24 -3.14 -9.60 -28.34
C ALA A 24 -3.66 -10.62 -27.32
N LEU A 25 -3.24 -10.69 -26.06
CA LEU A 25 -2.65 -9.67 -25.24
C LEU A 25 -1.84 -10.42 -24.17
N LEU A 26 -0.57 -10.03 -24.12
CA LEU A 26 0.32 -10.12 -22.98
C LEU A 26 -0.42 -10.20 -21.63
N LEU A 27 -0.10 -11.24 -20.84
CA LEU A 27 0.06 -11.16 -19.39
C LEU A 27 -1.04 -10.47 -18.58
N LEU A 28 -2.17 -11.15 -18.36
CA LEU A 28 -2.98 -10.95 -17.14
C LEU A 28 -2.43 -11.81 -16.00
N LEU A 29 -1.15 -11.61 -15.66
CA LEU A 29 -0.57 -12.05 -14.38
C LEU A 29 -0.23 -10.82 -13.52
N ALA A 30 -1.12 -9.83 -13.50
CA ALA A 30 -1.19 -8.87 -12.40
C ALA A 30 -2.08 -9.45 -11.30
N GLY A 31 -1.70 -10.62 -10.78
CA GLY A 31 -2.19 -11.07 -9.48
C GLY A 31 -1.60 -10.13 -8.43
N CYS A 32 -2.49 -9.51 -7.66
CA CYS A 32 -2.21 -8.51 -6.62
C CYS A 32 -0.89 -8.78 -5.89
N ALA A 33 -0.01 -7.79 -5.88
CA ALA A 33 1.08 -7.76 -4.92
C ALA A 33 0.45 -7.79 -3.53
N ARG A 34 0.48 -8.98 -2.90
CA ARG A 34 -0.18 -9.23 -1.62
C ARG A 34 0.60 -8.46 -0.55
N GLU A 35 0.04 -7.39 -0.02
CA GLU A 35 0.69 -6.57 1.02
C GLU A 35 0.62 -7.30 2.39
N GLU A 36 1.27 -8.46 2.53
CA GLU A 36 1.15 -9.33 3.71
C GLU A 36 1.83 -8.80 4.99
N GLY A 37 2.63 -7.74 4.91
CA GLY A 37 3.51 -7.33 6.02
C GLY A 37 2.81 -7.01 7.35
N LEU A 38 1.58 -6.48 7.33
CA LEU A 38 0.74 -6.28 8.53
C LEU A 38 -0.54 -7.13 8.49
N GLY A 39 -0.69 -8.01 7.49
CA GLY A 39 -1.97 -8.63 7.12
C GLY A 39 -2.78 -7.80 6.14
N GLU A 40 -3.44 -8.48 5.21
CA GLU A 40 -4.35 -7.89 4.19
C GLU A 40 -5.55 -7.17 4.86
N ASP A 41 -6.02 -7.74 5.97
CA ASP A 41 -7.10 -7.25 6.82
C ASP A 41 -6.76 -5.94 7.54
N PHE A 42 -5.50 -5.74 7.91
CA PHE A 42 -5.05 -4.50 8.53
C PHE A 42 -5.21 -3.32 7.56
N TRP A 43 -4.79 -3.51 6.31
CA TRP A 43 -4.92 -2.48 5.30
C TRP A 43 -6.36 -2.31 4.85
N GLU A 44 -7.13 -3.38 4.70
CA GLU A 44 -8.56 -3.29 4.32
C GLU A 44 -9.37 -2.39 5.29
N LYS A 45 -9.07 -2.44 6.59
CA LYS A 45 -9.70 -1.55 7.59
C LYS A 45 -9.38 -0.07 7.40
N TYR A 46 -8.22 0.26 6.82
CA TYR A 46 -7.68 1.62 6.74
C TYR A 46 -7.37 2.09 5.31
N ASP A 47 -7.67 1.27 4.30
CA ASP A 47 -7.55 1.54 2.86
C ASP A 47 -8.38 2.78 2.54
N ASP A 48 -9.62 2.79 3.03
CA ASP A 48 -10.52 3.92 2.92
C ASP A 48 -10.46 4.85 4.14
N ILE A 49 -9.24 5.22 4.55
CA ILE A 49 -9.01 6.08 5.72
C ILE A 49 -9.70 7.43 5.58
N THR A 50 -9.83 7.90 4.34
CA THR A 50 -10.47 9.15 3.98
C THR A 50 -11.94 9.10 4.37
N ASP A 51 -12.65 8.03 4.04
CA ASP A 51 -14.07 7.88 4.37
C ASP A 51 -14.28 7.61 5.86
N TRP A 52 -13.46 6.75 6.47
CA TRP A 52 -13.60 6.43 7.90
C TRP A 52 -13.29 7.62 8.82
N VAL A 53 -12.29 8.43 8.49
CA VAL A 53 -11.95 9.63 9.28
C VAL A 53 -12.96 10.74 9.01
N THR A 54 -13.44 10.92 7.78
CA THR A 54 -14.41 11.98 7.44
C THR A 54 -15.75 11.76 8.12
N LEU A 55 -16.27 10.53 8.08
CA LEU A 55 -17.53 10.17 8.74
C LEU A 55 -17.46 10.37 10.26
N ARG A 56 -16.32 10.09 10.90
CA ARG A 56 -16.17 10.23 12.35
C ARG A 56 -15.81 11.65 12.82
N LEU A 57 -15.23 12.46 11.94
CA LEU A 57 -14.91 13.85 12.25
C LEU A 57 -16.06 14.81 11.89
N GLU A 58 -17.09 14.34 11.21
CA GLU A 58 -18.25 15.16 10.82
C GLU A 58 -17.79 16.47 10.14
N LEU A 59 -16.90 16.33 9.14
CA LEU A 59 -16.32 17.49 8.46
C LEU A 59 -17.39 18.20 7.63
N THR A 60 -17.35 19.54 7.59
CA THR A 60 -18.11 20.29 6.58
C THR A 60 -17.43 20.15 5.21
N PRO A 61 -18.14 20.36 4.09
CA PRO A 61 -17.53 20.31 2.76
C PRO A 61 -16.28 21.20 2.63
N GLU A 62 -16.30 22.40 3.22
CA GLU A 62 -15.16 23.32 3.21
C GLU A 62 -13.99 22.84 4.08
N GLN A 63 -14.28 22.07 5.14
CA GLN A 63 -13.25 21.42 5.94
C GLN A 63 -12.65 20.23 5.19
N GLU A 64 -13.46 19.42 4.52
CA GLU A 64 -13.02 18.27 3.72
C GLU A 64 -11.97 18.69 2.68
N GLU A 65 -12.22 19.77 1.94
CA GLU A 65 -11.27 20.32 0.95
C GLU A 65 -9.87 20.58 1.52
N LYS A 66 -9.76 20.90 2.81
CA LYS A 66 -8.50 21.22 3.48
C LYS A 66 -7.93 20.04 4.27
N VAL A 67 -8.80 19.23 4.87
CA VAL A 67 -8.44 18.16 5.80
C VAL A 67 -8.08 16.89 5.04
N LEU A 68 -8.83 16.51 4.00
CA LEU A 68 -8.59 15.27 3.27
C LEU A 68 -7.19 15.19 2.65
N PRO A 69 -6.65 16.24 2.00
CA PRO A 69 -5.29 16.18 1.47
C PRO A 69 -4.22 15.98 2.57
N ILE A 70 -4.47 16.46 3.79
CA ILE A 70 -3.55 16.28 4.94
C ILE A 70 -3.59 14.84 5.44
N LEU A 71 -4.78 14.24 5.50
CA LEU A 71 -4.97 12.84 5.92
C LEU A 71 -4.42 11.86 4.88
N GLU A 72 -4.64 12.12 3.60
CA GLU A 72 -4.06 11.34 2.50
C GLU A 72 -2.53 11.39 2.56
N GLN A 73 -1.95 12.59 2.71
CA GLN A 73 -0.50 12.72 2.89
C GLN A 73 0.00 12.00 4.15
N ASN A 74 -0.75 11.98 5.25
CA ASN A 74 -0.41 11.21 6.45
C ASN A 74 -0.32 9.71 6.13
N PHE A 75 -1.32 9.18 5.43
CA PHE A 75 -1.39 7.77 5.07
C PHE A 75 -0.23 7.36 4.15
N GLN A 76 0.02 8.13 3.10
CA GLN A 76 1.13 7.86 2.17
C GLN A 76 2.49 7.90 2.88
N ARG A 77 2.68 8.81 3.83
CA ARG A 77 3.93 8.87 4.63
C ARG A 77 4.11 7.63 5.51
N LYS A 78 3.03 7.12 6.12
CA LYS A 78 3.08 5.88 6.90
C LYS A 78 3.42 4.69 6.00
N LYS A 79 2.74 4.54 4.85
CA LYS A 79 3.04 3.47 3.88
C LYS A 79 4.49 3.54 3.40
N ALA A 80 4.98 4.72 3.03
CA ALA A 80 6.35 4.90 2.58
C ALA A 80 7.38 4.56 3.67
N MET A 81 7.12 4.96 4.91
CA MET A 81 7.95 4.62 6.06
C MET A 81 7.99 3.11 6.27
N LEU A 82 6.83 2.44 6.33
CA LEU A 82 6.75 0.99 6.54
C LEU A 82 7.40 0.22 5.39
N LYS A 83 7.24 0.68 4.14
CA LYS A 83 7.92 0.10 2.98
C LYS A 83 9.45 0.06 3.13
N SER A 84 10.04 1.05 3.82
CA SER A 84 11.49 1.05 4.07
C SER A 84 11.95 -0.06 5.03
N TYR A 85 11.03 -0.61 5.83
CA TYR A 85 11.26 -1.74 6.74
C TYR A 85 10.80 -3.09 6.16
N GLY A 86 10.56 -3.17 4.85
CA GLY A 86 10.16 -4.41 4.20
C GLY A 86 8.68 -4.78 4.36
N PHE A 87 7.87 -3.93 5.02
CA PHE A 87 6.43 -4.07 4.90
C PHE A 87 6.01 -3.85 3.43
N LEU A 88 4.96 -4.52 2.98
CA LEU A 88 4.40 -4.42 1.62
C LEU A 88 5.28 -5.07 0.51
N SER A 89 6.28 -5.88 0.87
CA SER A 89 7.11 -6.61 -0.11
C SER A 89 6.58 -8.01 -0.47
N GLY A 90 5.39 -8.39 -0.01
CA GLY A 90 4.85 -9.75 -0.18
C GLY A 90 5.31 -10.77 0.84
N ALA A 91 6.14 -10.37 1.81
CA ALA A 91 6.57 -11.20 2.91
C ALA A 91 6.46 -10.41 4.22
N THR A 92 6.27 -11.12 5.33
CA THR A 92 6.35 -10.55 6.67
C THR A 92 7.81 -10.20 6.97
N PRO A 93 8.15 -8.94 7.29
CA PRO A 93 9.52 -8.57 7.63
C PRO A 93 9.91 -9.17 8.99
N HIS A 94 11.14 -9.67 9.10
CA HIS A 94 11.75 -9.92 10.40
C HIS A 94 12.36 -8.61 10.90
N LEU A 95 11.85 -8.11 12.02
CA LEU A 95 12.33 -6.88 12.63
C LEU A 95 13.13 -7.18 13.90
N SER A 96 14.15 -6.38 14.13
CA SER A 96 14.80 -6.31 15.44
C SER A 96 13.98 -5.45 16.42
N GLU A 97 14.23 -5.62 17.73
CA GLU A 97 13.64 -4.76 18.77
C GLU A 97 13.88 -3.27 18.50
N GLN A 98 15.09 -2.93 18.06
CA GLN A 98 15.47 -1.57 17.71
C GLN A 98 14.64 -1.04 16.53
N GLU A 99 14.43 -1.83 15.47
CA GLU A 99 13.62 -1.41 14.33
C GLU A 99 12.16 -1.21 14.72
N VAL A 100 11.61 -2.05 15.60
CA VAL A 100 10.26 -1.88 16.14
C VAL A 100 10.13 -0.57 16.93
N GLU A 101 11.10 -0.24 17.78
CA GLU A 101 11.12 1.04 18.51
C GLU A 101 11.26 2.24 17.56
N GLU A 102 12.09 2.13 16.53
CA GLU A 102 12.25 3.18 15.53
C GLU A 102 10.97 3.41 14.71
N ILE A 103 10.29 2.33 14.30
CA ILE A 103 9.00 2.38 13.60
C ILE A 103 7.96 3.07 14.49
N ASP A 104 7.90 2.71 15.77
CA ASP A 104 6.96 3.30 16.73
C ASP A 104 7.20 4.81 16.88
N ALA A 105 8.46 5.21 17.09
CA ALA A 105 8.84 6.61 17.20
C ALA A 105 8.49 7.40 15.92
N LYS A 106 8.76 6.84 14.74
CA LYS A 106 8.39 7.45 13.44
C LYS A 106 6.89 7.58 13.28
N MET A 107 6.12 6.58 13.71
CA MET A 107 4.66 6.61 13.67
C MET A 107 4.10 7.72 14.58
N ILE A 108 4.64 7.87 15.79
CA ILE A 108 4.28 8.93 16.73
C ILE A 108 4.60 10.32 16.15
N ALA A 109 5.77 10.48 15.52
CA ALA A 109 6.18 11.73 14.89
C ALA A 109 5.23 12.13 13.75
N ILE A 110 4.92 11.19 12.83
CA ILE A 110 3.96 11.41 11.74
C ILE A 110 2.58 11.84 12.29
N ARG A 111 2.11 11.20 13.37
CA ARG A 111 0.86 11.57 14.04
C ARG A 111 0.90 12.99 14.61
N ALA A 112 1.98 13.35 15.30
CA ALA A 112 2.13 14.66 15.93
C ALA A 112 2.13 15.78 14.88
N GLU A 113 2.87 15.60 13.79
CA GLU A 113 2.91 16.55 12.69
C GLU A 113 1.55 16.72 12.00
N THR A 114 0.84 15.62 11.73
CA THR A 114 -0.51 15.69 11.16
C THR A 114 -1.47 16.40 12.09
N ARG A 115 -1.42 16.12 13.40
CA ARG A 115 -2.24 16.84 14.38
C ARG A 115 -1.96 18.34 14.37
N ALA A 116 -0.69 18.75 14.32
CA ALA A 116 -0.33 20.17 14.26
C ALA A 116 -0.96 20.90 13.05
N LYS A 117 -1.05 20.22 11.90
CA LYS A 117 -1.71 20.75 10.69
C LYS A 117 -3.24 20.81 10.81
N LEU A 118 -3.85 19.86 11.52
CA LEU A 118 -5.31 19.76 11.67
C LEU A 118 -5.89 20.63 12.79
N VAL A 119 -5.11 20.96 13.82
CA VAL A 119 -5.53 21.84 14.94
C VAL A 119 -6.19 23.15 14.49
N PRO A 120 -5.66 23.92 13.52
CA PRO A 120 -6.31 25.16 13.10
C PRO A 120 -7.56 24.95 12.21
N LEU A 121 -7.83 23.72 11.77
CA LEU A 121 -8.90 23.39 10.81
C LEU A 121 -10.11 22.72 11.47
N LEU A 122 -9.94 22.15 12.66
CA LEU A 122 -10.94 21.33 13.33
C LEU A 122 -11.48 22.01 14.58
N ALA A 123 -12.76 21.82 14.85
CA ALA A 123 -13.41 22.22 16.09
C ALA A 123 -12.89 21.39 17.28
N PRO A 124 -13.04 21.87 18.53
CA PRO A 124 -12.59 21.15 19.73
C PRO A 124 -13.12 19.71 19.84
N ASP A 125 -14.39 19.48 19.50
CA ASP A 125 -15.00 18.15 19.55
C ASP A 125 -14.44 17.23 18.46
N GLN A 126 -14.23 17.75 17.25
CA GLN A 126 -13.55 17.04 16.17
C GLN A 126 -12.11 16.67 16.56
N LEU A 127 -11.40 17.53 17.28
CA LEU A 127 -10.06 17.23 17.81
C LEU A 127 -10.07 16.12 18.87
N LYS A 128 -11.14 16.00 19.65
CA LYS A 128 -11.32 14.89 20.60
C LYS A 128 -11.54 13.58 19.86
N SER A 129 -12.37 13.58 18.82
CA SER A 129 -12.59 12.43 17.93
C SER A 129 -11.30 12.03 17.20
N LEU A 130 -10.57 12.99 16.64
CA LEU A 130 -9.26 12.77 16.01
C LEU A 130 -8.29 12.09 16.99
N LYS A 131 -8.25 12.56 18.25
CA LYS A 131 -7.40 11.96 19.28
C LYS A 131 -7.80 10.51 19.58
N GLN A 132 -9.09 10.17 19.55
CA GLN A 132 -9.59 8.81 19.76
C GLN A 132 -9.21 7.90 18.58
N ILE A 133 -9.51 8.34 17.35
CA ILE A 133 -9.11 7.69 16.10
C ILE A 133 -7.60 7.36 16.10
N GLN A 134 -6.77 8.34 16.44
CA GLN A 134 -5.32 8.18 16.45
C GLN A 134 -4.80 7.25 17.55
N ARG A 135 -5.56 7.07 18.65
CA ARG A 135 -5.22 6.10 19.70
C ARG A 135 -5.56 4.70 19.25
N GLU A 136 -6.78 4.49 18.74
CA GLU A 136 -7.24 3.20 18.21
C GLU A 136 -6.29 2.68 17.13
N TYR A 137 -5.98 3.50 16.13
CA TYR A 137 -5.03 3.13 15.08
C TYR A 137 -3.65 2.74 15.63
N HIS A 138 -3.14 3.49 16.60
CA HIS A 138 -1.81 3.23 17.16
C HIS A 138 -1.78 1.96 18.01
N GLN A 139 -2.84 1.69 18.76
CA GLN A 139 -2.98 0.46 19.52
C GLN A 139 -3.03 -0.75 18.58
N ASP A 140 -3.93 -0.74 17.59
CA ASP A 140 -4.07 -1.82 16.62
C ASP A 140 -2.75 -2.08 15.88
N PHE A 141 -2.04 -0.99 15.51
CA PHE A 141 -0.73 -1.08 14.89
C PHE A 141 0.34 -1.68 15.81
N ARG A 142 0.37 -1.28 17.09
CA ARG A 142 1.35 -1.77 18.05
C ARG A 142 1.14 -3.25 18.38
N GLU A 143 -0.11 -3.66 18.59
CA GLU A 143 -0.48 -5.06 18.79
C GLU A 143 0.00 -5.92 17.60
N ARG A 144 -0.08 -5.37 16.38
CA ARG A 144 0.40 -6.07 15.20
C ARG A 144 1.93 -6.17 15.15
N LEU A 145 2.64 -5.09 15.46
CA LEU A 145 4.10 -5.10 15.54
C LEU A 145 4.63 -6.07 16.59
N ASP A 146 4.03 -6.08 17.78
CA ASP A 146 4.44 -6.98 18.86
C ASP A 146 4.22 -8.45 18.46
N GLY A 147 3.10 -8.75 17.80
CA GLY A 147 2.84 -10.09 17.27
C GLY A 147 3.81 -10.56 16.17
N LEU A 148 4.56 -9.65 15.53
CA LEU A 148 5.62 -10.01 14.57
C LEU A 148 6.97 -10.36 15.24
N MET A 149 7.13 -10.02 16.51
CA MET A 149 8.34 -10.32 17.30
C MET A 149 8.26 -11.68 17.99
N ASP A 150 7.04 -12.14 18.29
CA ASP A 150 6.78 -13.39 19.05
C ASP A 150 6.71 -14.66 18.17
N GLY A 151 6.75 -14.51 16.83
CA GLY A 151 6.59 -15.60 15.86
C GLY A 151 7.89 -16.00 15.16
#